data_AF-E8LN77-F1
#
_entry.id   AF-E8LN77-F1
#
_cell.length_a   1.000
_cell.length_b   1.000
_cell.length_c   1.000
_cell.angle_alpha   90.00
_cell.angle_beta   90.00
_cell.angle_gamma   90.00
#
_symmetry.space_group_name_H-M   'P 1'
#
loop_
_entity.id
_entity.type
_entity.pdbx_description
1 polymer ?
#
loop_
_entity_poly.entity_id
_entity_poly.type
_entity_poly.pdbx_seq_one_letter_code
_entity_poly.pdbx_strand_id
1 'polypeptide(L)' 'MKASELRNKSVEELKSELSGLQREQFNLRFQLKTGSLQKTDDVRKVRRDIARVNTIISEKLRAESAK' A
#
# COMPACT_ATOMS: atom_id res chain seq x y z
N MET A 1 6.20 -3.51 -4.55
CA MET A 1 5.90 -2.62 -5.69
C MET A 1 7.10 -1.76 -6.12
N LYS A 2 7.24 -1.44 -7.41
CA LYS A 2 8.16 -0.41 -7.92
C LYS A 2 7.48 0.96 -7.92
N ALA A 3 8.19 2.00 -7.48
CA ALA A 3 7.63 3.35 -7.35
C ALA A 3 7.25 3.99 -8.70
N SER A 4 7.90 3.57 -9.79
CA SER A 4 7.61 4.03 -11.16
C SER A 4 6.20 3.64 -11.62
N GLU A 5 5.78 2.40 -11.34
CA GLU A 5 4.46 1.89 -11.72
C GLU A 5 3.33 2.57 -10.94
N LEU A 6 3.58 2.91 -9.68
CA LEU A 6 2.62 3.61 -8.82
C LEU A 6 2.43 5.08 -9.19
N ARG A 7 3.46 5.75 -9.75
CA ARG A 7 3.34 7.15 -10.18
C ARG A 7 2.49 7.31 -11.43
N ASN A 8 2.51 6.30 -12.32
CA ASN A 8 1.74 6.29 -13.57
C ASN A 8 0.23 6.09 -13.36
N LYS A 9 -0.19 5.52 -12.23
CA LYS A 9 -1.61 5.27 -11.90
C LYS A 9 -2.33 6.54 -11.46
N SER A 10 -3.63 6.62 -11.71
CA SER A 10 -4.47 7.74 -11.24
C SER A 10 -4.63 7.72 -9.71
N VAL A 11 -4.99 8.87 -9.12
CA VAL A 11 -5.24 8.98 -7.67
C VAL A 11 -6.36 8.04 -7.22
N GLU A 12 -7.39 7.84 -8.05
CA GLU A 12 -8.50 6.90 -7.76
C GLU A 12 -8.04 5.43 -7.81
N GLU A 13 -7.23 5.07 -8.79
CA GLU A 13 -6.65 3.72 -8.88
C GLU A 13 -5.75 3.42 -7.69
N LEU A 14 -4.95 4.40 -7.24
CA LEU A 14 -4.13 4.28 -6.04
C LEU A 14 -4.96 4.08 -4.76
N LYS A 15 -6.12 4.74 -4.65
CA LYS A 15 -7.06 4.52 -3.52
C LYS A 15 -7.69 3.13 -3.55
N SER A 16 -8.04 2.64 -4.75
CA SER A 16 -8.55 1.28 -4.92
C SER A 16 -7.51 0.23 -4.53
N GLU A 17 -6.27 0.42 -4.99
CA GLU A 17 -5.15 -0.48 -4.68
C GLU A 17 -4.79 -0.45 -3.18
N LEU A 18 -4.84 0.73 -2.55
CA LEU A 18 -4.68 0.88 -1.11
C LEU A 18 -5.72 0.08 -0.32
N SER A 19 -6.98 0.10 -0.77
CA SER A 19 -8.06 -0.67 -0.14
C SER A 19 -7.81 -2.17 -0.24
N GLY A 20 -7.26 -2.64 -1.37
CA GLY A 20 -6.83 -4.03 -1.53
C GLY A 20 -5.70 -4.41 -0.57
N LEU A 21 -4.65 -3.59 -0.50
CA LEU A 21 -3.50 -3.82 0.38
C LEU A 21 -3.88 -3.79 1.87
N GLN A 22 -4.86 -2.98 2.26
CA GLN A 22 -5.37 -2.96 3.64
C GLN A 22 -6.10 -4.27 4.01
N ARG A 23 -6.88 -4.85 3.09
CA ARG A 23 -7.50 -6.17 3.31
C ARG A 23 -6.45 -7.26 3.44
N GLU A 24 -5.43 -7.24 2.58
CA GLU A 24 -4.31 -8.17 2.66
C GLU A 24 -3.55 -8.03 3.99
N GLN A 25 -3.30 -6.80 4.44
CA GLN A 25 -2.69 -6.54 5.74
C GLN A 25 -3.53 -7.12 6.89
N PHE A 26 -4.86 -6.98 6.84
CA PHE A 26 -5.75 -7.55 7.85
C PHE A 26 -5.66 -9.07 7.87
N ASN A 27 -5.71 -9.71 6.70
CA ASN A 27 -5.56 -11.16 6.57
C ASN A 27 -4.21 -11.65 7.10
N LEU A 28 -3.11 -10.95 6.80
CA LEU A 28 -1.79 -11.30 7.30
C LEU A 28 -1.68 -11.11 8.84
N ARG A 29 -2.31 -10.08 9.40
CA ARG A 29 -2.38 -9.89 10.86
C ARG A 29 -3.22 -10.98 11.53
N PHE A 30 -4.30 -11.39 10.90
CA PHE A 30 -5.13 -12.50 11.36
C PHE A 30 -4.35 -13.82 11.35
N GLN A 31 -3.68 -14.13 10.23
CA GLN A 31 -2.82 -15.30 10.08
C GLN A 31 -1.65 -15.31 11.08
N LEU A 32 -1.06 -14.14 11.37
CA LEU A 32 -0.03 -13.99 12.40
C LEU A 32 -0.57 -14.38 13.77
N LYS A 33 -1.80 -13.97 14.11
CA LYS A 33 -2.43 -14.26 15.39
C LYS A 33 -2.88 -15.72 15.53
N THR A 34 -3.28 -16.36 14.43
CA THR A 34 -3.64 -17.78 14.38
C THR A 34 -2.43 -18.73 14.30
N GLY A 35 -1.21 -18.20 14.19
CA GLY A 35 0.02 -19.00 14.15
C GLY A 35 0.24 -19.78 12.84
N SER A 36 -0.57 -19.52 11.82
CA SER A 36 -0.53 -20.19 10.51
C SER A 36 0.25 -19.42 9.44
N LEU A 37 0.96 -18.36 9.84
CA LEU A 37 1.71 -17.50 8.94
C LEU A 37 3.02 -18.17 8.48
N GLN A 38 3.07 -18.60 7.23
CA GLN A 38 4.27 -19.23 6.65
C GLN A 38 5.38 -18.23 6.30
N LYS A 39 5.04 -16.98 5.94
CA LYS A 39 5.99 -15.96 5.48
C LYS A 39 5.82 -14.66 6.25
N THR A 40 6.66 -14.46 7.26
CA THR A 40 6.67 -13.25 8.10
C THR A 40 7.13 -12.00 7.33
N ASP A 41 7.91 -12.18 6.28
CA ASP A 41 8.40 -11.10 5.42
C ASP A 41 7.29 -10.34 4.70
N ASP A 42 6.18 -11.01 4.39
CA ASP A 42 5.09 -10.44 3.60
C ASP A 42 4.35 -9.35 4.40
N VAL A 43 4.29 -9.47 5.73
CA VAL A 43 3.79 -8.41 6.63
C VAL A 43 4.60 -7.12 6.45
N ARG A 44 5.93 -7.24 6.36
CA ARG A 44 6.82 -6.08 6.18
C ARG A 44 6.71 -5.50 4.76
N LYS A 45 6.52 -6.34 3.74
CA LYS A 45 6.34 -5.90 2.35
C LYS A 45 5.03 -5.13 2.18
N VAL A 46 3.90 -5.70 2.60
CA VAL A 46 2.59 -5.06 2.49
C VAL A 46 2.55 -3.72 3.22
N ARG A 47 3.12 -3.64 4.43
CA ARG A 47 3.24 -2.36 5.16
C ARG A 47 4.03 -1.30 4.38
N ARG A 48 5.13 -1.69 3.73
CA ARG A 48 5.94 -0.76 2.91
C ARG A 48 5.21 -0.35 1.64
N ASP A 49 4.47 -1.25 1.02
CA ASP A 49 3.71 -0.96 -0.19
C ASP A 49 2.56 0.03 0.13
N ILE A 50 1.83 -0.14 1.23
CA ILE A 50 0.86 0.86 1.73
C ILE A 50 1.51 2.23 1.93
N ALA A 51 2.69 2.27 2.58
CA ALA A 51 3.40 3.52 2.82
C ALA A 51 3.77 4.22 1.50
N ARG A 52 4.28 3.49 0.51
CA ARG A 52 4.63 4.04 -0.82
C ARG A 52 3.41 4.63 -1.53
N VAL A 53 2.27 3.94 -1.50
CA VAL A 53 1.02 4.43 -2.11
C VAL A 53 0.57 5.73 -1.45
N ASN A 54 0.58 5.79 -0.12
CA ASN A 54 0.24 7.01 0.63
C ASN A 54 1.20 8.17 0.33
N THR A 55 2.50 7.90 0.20
CA THR A 55 3.48 8.92 -0.17
C THR A 55 3.19 9.49 -1.55
N ILE A 56 2.89 8.64 -2.55
CA ILE A 56 2.62 9.11 -3.92
C ILE A 56 1.31 9.91 -3.99
N ILE A 57 0.27 9.48 -3.27
CA ILE A 57 -0.97 10.27 -3.14
C ILE A 57 -0.64 11.66 -2.56
N SER A 58 0.19 11.70 -1.51
CA SER A 58 0.62 12.95 -0.88
C SER A 58 1.48 13.81 -1.80
N GLU A 59 2.37 13.21 -2.60
CA GLU A 59 3.16 13.90 -3.64
C GLU A 59 2.24 14.54 -4.68
N LYS A 60 1.21 13.83 -5.16
CA LYS A 60 0.25 14.35 -6.14
C LYS A 60 -0.59 15.51 -5.57
N LEU A 61 -1.11 15.36 -4.36
CA LEU A 61 -1.87 16.42 -3.68
C LEU A 61 -1.02 17.68 -3.44
N ARG A 62 0.25 17.53 -3.05
CA ARG A 62 1.17 18.66 -2.90
C ARG A 62 1.45 19.36 -4.23
N ALA A 63 1.65 18.59 -5.31
CA ALA A 63 1.85 19.15 -6.65
C ALA A 63 0.63 19.92 -7.15
N GLU A 64 -0.59 19.46 -6.85
CA GLU A 64 -1.83 20.19 -7.16
C GLU A 64 -1.95 21.49 -6.34
N SER A 65 -1.61 21.47 -5.05
CA SER A 65 -1.68 22.67 -4.18
C SER A 65 -0.61 23.74 -4.46
N ALA A 66 0.47 23.36 -5.13
CA ALA A 66 1.56 24.25 -5.50
C ALA A 66 1.35 24.95 -6.86
N LYS A 67 0.20 24.70 -7.49
CA LYS A 67 -0.20 25.24 -8.80
C LYS A 67 -1.29 26.28 -8.61
#